data_AF-A0A2V6RF57-F1
#
_entry.id   AF-A0A2V6RF57-F1
#
_cell.length_a   1.000
_cell.length_b   1.000
_cell.length_c   1.000
_cell.angle_alpha   90.00
_cell.angle_beta   90.00
_cell.angle_gamma   90.00
#
_symmetry.space_group_name_H-M   'P 1'
#
loop_
_entity.id
_entity.type
_entity.pdbx_description
1 polymer ?
#
loop_
_entity_poly.entity_id
_entity_poly.type
_entity_poly.pdbx_seq_one_letter_code
_entity_poly.pdbx_strand_id
1 'polypeptide(L)'
;MPRSARRSPRGSPRLADDPRPVRVVRRRPAGGERARGGQSGRPSPDGGPHADRPPGDSDGLLRARPECAAGRLASGPAVEDRHPPDGYALGTNVGAAAGQTVGHAHRLRDPGDIPEVVPAKARLLDRTVNSARNTAARVLLPALLAAAVLAPPARAQEVTISAAISTKDAVEEIGRGFMRSHPGVTLRYSFGSSGELQQQIEAGAPVDLFISASQRQMDELARRGLIRRETHRVFARNVLTVVTPADSRLELRRPTDLLEAGLGRIVVGNPKTVPAGQYAAESLRALGLWDKLQPRIVFAENVRQALDYVSRGEVDAGFVYTTDAATRPGRVREAFRPAQDTYGPILYPVAVLRDAGEPALAEAFLDRLVGPEGQAVLKRFGFEPPPAAARR
;
A
#
# COMPACT_ATOMS: atom_id res chain seq x y z
N MET A 1 -73.90 -25.83 13.97
CA MET A 1 -74.07 -26.21 15.40
C MET A 1 -72.69 -26.30 16.04
N PRO A 2 -72.37 -25.63 17.17
CA PRO A 2 -72.65 -24.24 17.54
C PRO A 2 -71.40 -23.43 18.04
N ARG A 3 -71.52 -22.08 17.98
CA ARG A 3 -71.18 -21.01 18.97
C ARG A 3 -69.74 -20.85 19.50
N SER A 4 -69.05 -19.72 19.23
CA SER A 4 -69.05 -18.41 19.95
C SER A 4 -68.59 -18.51 21.42
N ALA A 5 -67.73 -17.67 22.01
CA ALA A 5 -67.58 -16.23 21.83
C ALA A 5 -66.30 -15.69 22.54
N ARG A 6 -65.91 -14.50 22.09
CA ARG A 6 -64.90 -13.57 22.65
C ARG A 6 -65.24 -13.13 24.08
N ARG A 7 -64.20 -12.82 24.87
CA ARG A 7 -64.21 -11.76 25.89
C ARG A 7 -62.80 -11.18 26.10
N SER A 8 -62.62 -9.91 25.74
CA SER A 8 -61.80 -8.95 26.49
C SER A 8 -62.81 -8.00 27.17
N PRO A 9 -62.48 -7.26 28.26
CA PRO A 9 -61.69 -6.03 28.10
C PRO A 9 -60.96 -5.48 29.36
N ARG A 10 -60.22 -4.37 29.16
CA ARG A 10 -59.75 -3.35 30.14
C ARG A 10 -58.61 -3.79 31.09
N GLY A 11 -57.60 -2.98 31.39
CA GLY A 11 -57.31 -1.59 31.04
C GLY A 11 -55.91 -1.23 31.58
N SER A 12 -55.27 -0.28 30.93
CA SER A 12 -53.97 0.30 31.32
C SER A 12 -54.11 1.20 32.56
N PRO A 13 -52.99 1.50 33.23
CA PRO A 13 -52.56 2.90 33.28
C PRO A 13 -51.10 3.08 32.86
N ARG A 14 -50.85 4.26 32.28
CA ARG A 14 -49.55 4.78 31.86
C ARG A 14 -48.90 5.65 32.95
N LEU A 15 -47.61 5.94 32.73
CA LEU A 15 -46.81 7.09 33.18
C LEU A 15 -46.33 7.09 34.65
N ALA A 16 -45.11 7.49 35.03
CA ALA A 16 -44.01 8.14 34.32
C ALA A 16 -42.63 7.95 35.03
N ASP A 17 -41.57 8.04 34.24
CA ASP A 17 -40.25 8.70 34.43
C ASP A 17 -39.63 8.89 35.85
N ASP A 18 -38.38 8.43 36.03
CA ASP A 18 -37.15 9.26 35.89
C ASP A 18 -35.96 8.64 36.69
N PRO A 19 -34.70 8.64 36.20
CA PRO A 19 -33.57 7.91 36.77
C PRO A 19 -32.77 8.76 37.76
N ARG A 20 -32.31 8.15 38.87
CA ARG A 20 -31.43 8.82 39.84
C ARG A 20 -29.93 8.52 39.58
N PRO A 21 -29.04 9.49 39.78
CA PRO A 21 -27.62 9.39 39.42
C PRO A 21 -26.75 8.76 40.54
N VAL A 22 -25.73 8.02 40.11
CA VAL A 22 -24.68 7.46 40.97
C VAL A 22 -23.65 8.55 41.31
N ARG A 23 -23.50 8.85 42.61
CA ARG A 23 -22.59 9.89 43.12
C ARG A 23 -21.25 9.30 43.58
N VAL A 24 -20.18 9.86 43.02
CA VAL A 24 -18.78 9.65 43.37
C VAL A 24 -18.50 10.03 44.83
N VAL A 25 -17.87 9.12 45.59
CA VAL A 25 -17.37 9.41 46.95
C VAL A 25 -15.86 9.59 46.88
N ARG A 26 -15.40 10.84 47.00
CA ARG A 26 -14.02 11.20 47.35
C ARG A 26 -13.88 11.14 48.88
N ARG A 27 -12.84 10.47 49.40
CA ARG A 27 -12.42 10.54 50.81
C ARG A 27 -10.98 11.03 50.91
N ARG A 28 -10.78 12.10 51.68
CA ARG A 28 -9.61 12.49 52.52
C ARG A 28 -9.86 13.91 53.06
N PRO A 29 -9.18 14.42 54.11
CA PRO A 29 -8.35 13.75 55.15
C PRO A 29 -8.68 14.23 56.59
N ALA A 30 -8.10 13.58 57.59
CA ALA A 30 -7.82 14.12 58.94
C ALA A 30 -6.36 13.73 59.26
N GLY A 31 -5.47 14.51 59.87
CA GLY A 31 -5.59 15.75 60.63
C GLY A 31 -4.87 15.57 61.98
N GLY A 32 -3.75 16.27 62.19
CA GLY A 32 -3.05 16.47 63.49
C GLY A 32 -1.88 15.52 63.76
N GLU A 33 -0.73 15.91 64.34
CA GLU A 33 -0.35 17.20 64.94
C GLU A 33 1.18 17.26 65.24
N ARG A 34 1.77 18.46 65.02
CA ARG A 34 2.96 19.15 65.61
C ARG A 34 4.12 18.36 66.25
N ALA A 35 5.37 18.77 65.95
CA ALA A 35 6.13 19.78 66.72
C ALA A 35 7.60 19.98 66.23
N ARG A 36 8.01 21.26 66.15
CA ARG A 36 9.31 21.92 66.52
C ARG A 36 10.64 21.17 66.23
N GLY A 37 11.73 21.74 65.70
CA GLY A 37 12.20 23.12 65.48
C GLY A 37 13.74 23.10 65.38
N GLY A 38 14.36 24.20 64.89
CA GLY A 38 15.80 24.55 65.03
C GLY A 38 16.77 23.82 64.08
N GLN A 39 17.36 24.47 63.07
CA GLN A 39 18.52 25.39 63.06
C GLN A 39 19.87 24.71 62.73
N SER A 40 20.48 25.24 61.66
CA SER A 40 21.92 25.44 61.39
C SER A 40 22.92 24.28 61.38
N GLY A 41 23.71 24.20 60.30
CA GLY A 41 25.05 23.60 60.34
C GLY A 41 25.54 23.05 58.99
N ARG A 42 26.28 23.85 58.23
CA ARG A 42 27.36 23.38 57.33
C ARG A 42 28.60 23.11 58.21
N PRO A 43 29.52 22.18 57.88
CA PRO A 43 30.33 22.24 56.65
C PRO A 43 30.71 20.89 56.00
N SER A 44 31.18 20.96 54.75
CA SER A 44 31.95 19.91 54.05
C SER A 44 33.35 19.73 54.69
N PRO A 45 34.08 18.64 54.41
CA PRO A 45 34.90 18.59 53.19
C PRO A 45 35.14 17.19 52.56
N ASP A 46 35.69 17.23 51.34
CA ASP A 46 36.63 16.30 50.69
C ASP A 46 36.32 14.81 50.47
N GLY A 47 36.56 14.38 49.22
CA GLY A 47 36.67 12.97 48.80
C GLY A 47 36.63 12.82 47.27
N GLY A 48 37.80 12.75 46.65
CA GLY A 48 38.05 12.84 45.20
C GLY A 48 37.73 11.60 44.33
N PRO A 49 38.22 11.59 43.07
CA PRO A 49 37.69 10.79 41.97
C PRO A 49 38.48 9.50 41.71
N HIS A 50 37.82 8.48 41.14
CA HIS A 50 38.49 7.34 40.50
C HIS A 50 38.14 7.30 39.00
N ALA A 51 39.12 7.70 38.21
CA ALA A 51 39.34 7.21 36.85
C ALA A 51 40.67 6.47 36.89
N ASP A 52 40.73 5.25 36.36
CA ASP A 52 41.97 4.68 35.84
C ASP A 52 41.66 3.47 34.94
N ARG A 53 42.09 3.60 33.67
CA ARG A 53 42.44 2.49 32.78
C ARG A 53 43.87 2.06 33.11
N PRO A 54 44.26 0.84 32.70
CA PRO A 54 45.57 0.71 32.06
C PRO A 54 45.55 -0.07 30.73
N PRO A 55 46.66 0.03 29.97
CA PRO A 55 46.82 -0.47 28.60
C PRO A 55 47.43 -1.88 28.55
N GLY A 56 47.51 -2.44 27.35
CA GLY A 56 47.90 -3.82 27.08
C GLY A 56 49.34 -4.04 26.65
N ASP A 57 49.58 -5.27 26.20
CA ASP A 57 50.70 -5.82 25.42
C ASP A 57 50.46 -7.34 25.37
N SER A 58 50.99 -8.18 24.49
CA SER A 58 51.35 -8.21 23.07
C SER A 58 51.83 -9.67 22.83
N ASP A 59 52.01 -10.05 21.56
CA ASP A 59 52.66 -11.28 21.07
C ASP A 59 51.93 -12.64 21.07
N GLY A 60 52.00 -13.27 19.87
CA GLY A 60 52.22 -14.72 19.80
C GLY A 60 51.37 -15.51 18.79
N LEU A 61 51.71 -15.38 17.50
CA LEU A 61 51.61 -16.37 16.41
C LEU A 61 50.73 -17.63 16.61
N LEU A 62 49.86 -17.92 15.62
CA LEU A 62 50.10 -19.09 14.73
C LEU A 62 49.27 -19.03 13.43
N ARG A 63 49.89 -19.60 12.40
CA ARG A 63 49.55 -19.65 10.97
C ARG A 63 48.29 -20.47 10.67
N ALA A 64 47.55 -20.10 9.61
CA ALA A 64 47.29 -20.94 8.41
C ALA A 64 46.07 -20.46 7.59
N ARG A 65 46.35 -19.98 6.38
CA ARG A 65 45.60 -20.27 5.12
C ARG A 65 46.63 -20.94 4.18
N PRO A 66 46.29 -21.60 3.05
CA PRO A 66 45.03 -21.58 2.29
C PRO A 66 44.60 -22.98 1.74
N GLU A 67 43.46 -23.05 1.04
CA GLU A 67 43.18 -23.91 -0.15
C GLU A 67 41.73 -23.60 -0.59
N CYS A 68 41.43 -22.94 -1.72
CA CYS A 68 41.55 -23.33 -3.13
C CYS A 68 40.90 -24.68 -3.49
N ALA A 69 39.68 -24.62 -4.03
CA ALA A 69 39.18 -25.58 -5.01
C ALA A 69 38.23 -24.89 -6.00
N ALA A 70 38.82 -24.38 -7.08
CA ALA A 70 38.14 -24.16 -8.34
C ALA A 70 38.23 -25.45 -9.16
N GLY A 71 37.10 -26.01 -9.57
CA GLY A 71 37.00 -27.14 -10.48
C GLY A 71 36.16 -26.74 -11.70
N ARG A 72 36.79 -26.79 -12.87
CA ARG A 72 36.30 -26.38 -14.19
C ARG A 72 35.77 -27.59 -14.98
N LEU A 73 34.82 -27.29 -15.88
CA LEU A 73 34.60 -27.86 -17.22
C LEU A 73 34.08 -29.31 -17.39
N ALA A 74 32.91 -29.42 -18.01
CA ALA A 74 32.71 -30.34 -19.14
C ALA A 74 31.69 -29.74 -20.13
N SER A 75 32.03 -29.85 -21.41
CA SER A 75 31.44 -29.17 -22.56
C SER A 75 30.71 -30.18 -23.45
N GLY A 76 29.54 -29.80 -24.00
CA GLY A 76 28.97 -30.27 -25.29
C GLY A 76 28.48 -31.72 -25.40
N PRO A 77 27.69 -32.08 -26.44
CA PRO A 77 27.60 -31.41 -27.75
C PRO A 77 26.19 -30.92 -28.16
N ALA A 78 26.17 -30.23 -29.31
CA ALA A 78 25.06 -29.57 -29.98
C ALA A 78 24.35 -30.45 -31.02
N VAL A 79 23.40 -29.83 -31.76
CA VAL A 79 22.82 -30.16 -33.11
C VAL A 79 21.44 -30.85 -33.05
N GLU A 80 20.33 -30.48 -33.71
CA GLU A 80 19.93 -29.44 -34.71
C GLU A 80 18.38 -29.28 -34.79
N ASP A 81 17.94 -28.10 -35.26
CA ASP A 81 16.78 -27.77 -36.13
C ASP A 81 15.33 -28.27 -35.92
N ARG A 82 14.40 -27.29 -35.81
CA ARG A 82 13.38 -26.94 -36.85
C ARG A 82 12.47 -25.75 -36.44
N HIS A 83 12.50 -24.71 -37.29
CA HIS A 83 11.50 -23.71 -37.73
C HIS A 83 10.24 -23.31 -36.90
N PRO A 84 9.87 -22.01 -36.89
CA PRO A 84 8.53 -21.49 -36.56
C PRO A 84 7.73 -21.05 -37.82
N PRO A 85 6.43 -20.72 -37.68
CA PRO A 85 5.80 -19.74 -38.57
C PRO A 85 5.19 -18.53 -37.84
N ASP A 86 5.35 -17.37 -38.50
CA ASP A 86 4.43 -16.23 -38.72
C ASP A 86 3.75 -15.56 -37.50
N GLY A 87 3.71 -14.23 -37.33
CA GLY A 87 3.93 -13.08 -38.20
C GLY A 87 3.50 -11.79 -37.46
N TYR A 88 3.46 -10.67 -38.18
CA TYR A 88 3.14 -9.28 -37.79
C TYR A 88 4.32 -8.37 -37.45
N ALA A 89 4.87 -7.82 -38.54
CA ALA A 89 5.85 -6.75 -38.57
C ALA A 89 5.22 -5.36 -38.40
N LEU A 90 5.94 -4.51 -37.67
CA LEU A 90 5.82 -3.05 -37.63
C LEU A 90 6.47 -2.49 -38.91
N GLY A 91 5.72 -1.65 -39.65
CA GLY A 91 6.23 -0.92 -40.81
C GLY A 91 6.45 0.56 -40.49
N THR A 92 7.71 1.00 -40.57
CA THR A 92 8.13 2.40 -40.65
C THR A 92 8.19 2.83 -42.12
N ASN A 93 7.68 4.03 -42.41
CA ASN A 93 7.69 4.63 -43.75
C ASN A 93 8.93 5.52 -43.95
N VAL A 94 9.68 5.28 -45.03
CA VAL A 94 10.51 6.27 -45.73
C VAL A 94 10.31 6.03 -47.24
N GLY A 95 9.97 7.08 -47.99
CA GLY A 95 9.54 6.97 -49.38
C GLY A 95 10.63 7.17 -50.43
N ALA A 96 10.16 7.23 -51.69
CA ALA A 96 10.60 8.11 -52.79
C ALA A 96 10.66 7.41 -54.16
N ALA A 97 10.24 8.19 -55.17
CA ALA A 97 10.59 8.16 -56.60
C ALA A 97 9.97 7.10 -57.51
N ALA A 98 9.01 7.55 -58.31
CA ALA A 98 8.50 6.90 -59.52
C ALA A 98 9.28 7.38 -60.76
N GLY A 99 9.70 6.43 -61.61
CA GLY A 99 10.33 6.68 -62.91
C GLY A 99 9.32 6.74 -64.06
N GLN A 100 9.60 7.63 -65.01
CA GLN A 100 8.89 7.82 -66.28
C GLN A 100 9.45 6.87 -67.36
N THR A 101 8.59 6.40 -68.26
CA THR A 101 8.99 5.84 -69.56
C THR A 101 8.21 6.53 -70.68
N VAL A 102 8.92 6.85 -71.76
CA VAL A 102 8.49 7.61 -72.94
C VAL A 102 8.22 6.64 -74.08
N GLY A 103 7.07 6.76 -74.74
CA GLY A 103 6.71 6.04 -75.97
C GLY A 103 6.49 7.03 -77.12
N HIS A 104 7.26 6.87 -78.18
CA HIS A 104 7.32 7.73 -79.37
C HIS A 104 6.10 7.62 -80.31
N ALA A 105 5.88 8.72 -81.03
CA ALA A 105 4.82 8.98 -82.00
C ALA A 105 4.99 8.22 -83.33
N HIS A 106 3.87 7.96 -84.00
CA HIS A 106 3.82 7.86 -85.46
C HIS A 106 2.61 8.59 -86.04
N ARG A 107 2.91 9.25 -87.16
CA ARG A 107 2.21 10.24 -87.98
C ARG A 107 1.00 9.65 -88.73
N LEU A 108 -0.03 10.46 -89.06
CA LEU A 108 -0.64 10.60 -90.42
C LEU A 108 -1.89 11.53 -90.46
N ARG A 109 -1.81 12.54 -91.35
CA ARG A 109 -2.80 13.21 -92.24
C ARG A 109 -4.24 13.61 -91.77
N ASP A 110 -4.49 14.92 -91.90
CA ASP A 110 -5.76 15.67 -92.11
C ASP A 110 -6.40 15.38 -93.50
N PRO A 111 -7.59 15.89 -93.93
CA PRO A 111 -8.60 16.78 -93.28
C PRO A 111 -10.09 16.40 -93.58
N GLY A 112 -11.08 17.11 -92.99
CA GLY A 112 -12.48 17.03 -93.47
C GLY A 112 -13.57 17.64 -92.57
N ASP A 113 -13.93 18.89 -92.88
CA ASP A 113 -15.23 19.58 -92.91
C ASP A 113 -16.39 19.40 -91.88
N ILE A 114 -16.96 20.59 -91.63
CA ILE A 114 -18.34 21.03 -91.32
C ILE A 114 -18.98 20.93 -89.91
N PRO A 115 -19.80 21.95 -89.54
CA PRO A 115 -20.04 22.36 -88.15
C PRO A 115 -21.40 21.90 -87.61
N GLU A 116 -21.47 21.61 -86.32
CA GLU A 116 -22.76 21.41 -85.63
C GLU A 116 -22.92 22.40 -84.47
N VAL A 117 -23.93 23.25 -84.63
CA VAL A 117 -24.42 24.23 -83.66
C VAL A 117 -25.22 23.49 -82.58
N VAL A 118 -24.81 23.61 -81.32
CA VAL A 118 -25.62 23.20 -80.16
C VAL A 118 -25.67 24.34 -79.15
N PRO A 119 -26.86 24.68 -78.59
CA PRO A 119 -27.18 26.04 -78.17
C PRO A 119 -26.69 26.40 -76.76
N ALA A 120 -26.44 27.70 -76.60
CA ALA A 120 -26.15 28.36 -75.34
C ALA A 120 -27.34 28.28 -74.37
N LYS A 121 -27.48 27.17 -73.63
CA LYS A 121 -28.37 27.07 -72.45
C LYS A 121 -28.06 25.87 -71.55
N ALA A 122 -26.79 25.63 -71.25
CA ALA A 122 -26.41 24.67 -70.19
C ALA A 122 -25.14 25.13 -69.43
N ARG A 123 -25.01 26.43 -69.19
CA ARG A 123 -23.94 27.00 -68.36
C ARG A 123 -24.50 28.01 -67.37
N LEU A 124 -25.45 27.61 -66.52
CA LEU A 124 -25.88 28.50 -65.45
C LEU A 124 -26.41 27.86 -64.16
N LEU A 125 -26.28 26.54 -63.97
CA LEU A 125 -26.72 25.89 -62.73
C LEU A 125 -25.70 24.90 -62.13
N ASP A 126 -24.41 25.01 -62.48
CA ASP A 126 -23.36 24.18 -61.87
C ASP A 126 -22.21 24.99 -61.25
N ARG A 127 -22.47 26.27 -60.93
CA ARG A 127 -21.50 27.14 -60.22
C ARG A 127 -21.95 27.62 -58.85
N THR A 128 -23.18 27.34 -58.42
CA THR A 128 -23.72 27.86 -57.16
C THR A 128 -23.68 26.88 -55.97
N VAL A 129 -23.44 25.58 -56.17
CA VAL A 129 -23.39 24.60 -55.05
C VAL A 129 -21.98 24.31 -54.55
N ASN A 130 -20.95 24.39 -55.41
CA ASN A 130 -19.56 24.13 -55.01
C ASN A 130 -18.84 25.34 -54.36
N SER A 131 -19.39 26.56 -54.48
CA SER A 131 -18.82 27.75 -53.82
C SER A 131 -19.20 27.86 -52.33
N ALA A 132 -20.27 27.20 -51.88
CA ALA A 132 -20.73 27.26 -50.49
C ALA A 132 -20.07 26.19 -49.58
N ARG A 133 -19.60 25.08 -50.15
CA ARG A 133 -18.88 24.03 -49.41
C ARG A 133 -17.45 24.43 -49.03
N ASN A 134 -16.79 25.27 -49.82
CA ASN A 134 -15.39 25.67 -49.59
C ASN A 134 -15.21 26.87 -48.63
N THR A 135 -16.25 27.66 -48.35
CA THR A 135 -16.18 28.77 -47.38
C THR A 135 -16.46 28.30 -45.95
N ALA A 136 -17.38 27.35 -45.74
CA ALA A 136 -17.61 26.76 -44.42
C ALA A 136 -16.37 26.02 -43.89
N ALA A 137 -15.69 25.25 -44.74
CA ALA A 137 -14.47 24.53 -44.38
C ALA A 137 -13.27 25.44 -44.04
N ARG A 138 -13.21 26.65 -44.61
CA ARG A 138 -12.12 27.61 -44.40
C ARG A 138 -12.23 28.44 -43.11
N VAL A 139 -13.43 28.51 -42.51
CA VAL A 139 -13.65 29.19 -41.22
C VAL A 139 -13.66 28.20 -40.05
N LEU A 140 -14.14 26.97 -40.27
CA LEU A 140 -14.18 25.92 -39.24
C LEU A 140 -12.79 25.40 -38.85
N LEU A 141 -11.85 25.30 -39.80
CA LEU A 141 -10.49 24.79 -39.54
C LEU A 141 -9.65 25.70 -38.62
N PRO A 142 -9.57 27.04 -38.82
CA PRO A 142 -8.86 27.93 -37.90
C PRO A 142 -9.58 28.05 -36.55
N ALA A 143 -10.91 27.96 -36.50
CA ALA A 143 -11.65 27.95 -35.24
C ALA A 143 -11.38 26.68 -34.41
N LEU A 144 -11.24 25.52 -35.06
CA LEU A 144 -10.86 24.26 -34.40
C LEU A 144 -9.41 24.28 -33.92
N LEU A 145 -8.49 24.87 -34.70
CA LEU A 145 -7.09 25.06 -34.27
C LEU A 145 -6.98 26.04 -33.09
N ALA A 146 -7.75 27.13 -33.10
CA ALA A 146 -7.76 28.10 -31.99
C ALA A 146 -8.35 27.48 -30.71
N ALA A 147 -9.35 26.61 -30.82
CA ALA A 147 -9.89 25.86 -29.68
C ALA A 147 -8.89 24.84 -29.11
N ALA A 148 -8.03 24.24 -29.96
CA ALA A 148 -6.98 23.32 -29.51
C ALA A 148 -5.83 24.05 -28.78
N VAL A 149 -5.56 25.32 -29.10
CA VAL A 149 -4.54 26.15 -28.43
C VAL A 149 -5.03 26.71 -27.08
N LEU A 150 -6.34 26.86 -26.90
CA LEU A 150 -6.94 27.30 -25.63
C LEU A 150 -7.22 26.16 -24.63
N ALA A 151 -7.00 24.89 -25.02
CA ALA A 151 -7.11 23.79 -24.08
C ALA A 151 -6.02 23.92 -23.02
N PRO A 152 -6.36 24.03 -21.72
CA PRO A 152 -5.35 24.06 -20.67
C PRO A 152 -4.49 22.79 -20.79
N PRO A 153 -3.17 22.88 -20.54
CA PRO A 153 -2.32 21.70 -20.57
C PRO A 153 -2.90 20.69 -19.58
N ALA A 154 -3.27 19.51 -20.08
CA ALA A 154 -3.69 18.41 -19.24
C ALA A 154 -2.49 18.00 -18.38
N ARG A 155 -2.38 18.60 -17.20
CA ARG A 155 -1.43 18.15 -16.19
C ARG A 155 -1.97 16.84 -15.66
N ALA A 156 -1.27 15.75 -15.96
CA ALA A 156 -1.52 14.48 -15.29
C ALA A 156 -1.39 14.74 -13.78
N GLN A 157 -2.50 14.64 -13.06
CA GLN A 157 -2.52 14.86 -11.62
C GLN A 157 -2.00 13.59 -10.98
N GLU A 158 -0.94 13.71 -10.19
CA GLU A 158 -0.25 12.56 -9.64
C GLU A 158 -0.35 12.57 -8.12
N VAL A 159 -0.86 11.48 -7.55
CA VAL A 159 -0.97 11.30 -6.10
C VAL A 159 0.00 10.22 -5.67
N THR A 160 0.93 10.55 -4.78
CA THR A 160 1.89 9.64 -4.19
C THR A 160 1.38 9.07 -2.88
N ILE A 161 1.22 7.76 -2.82
CA ILE A 161 0.69 7.01 -1.68
C ILE A 161 1.79 6.14 -1.09
N SER A 162 2.21 6.43 0.14
CA SER A 162 3.07 5.55 0.91
C SER A 162 2.20 4.61 1.75
N ALA A 163 2.25 3.31 1.47
CA ALA A 163 1.35 2.34 2.08
C ALA A 163 2.09 1.13 2.65
N ALA A 164 1.66 0.70 3.84
CA ALA A 164 2.15 -0.52 4.46
C ALA A 164 2.00 -1.70 3.50
N ILE A 165 3.07 -2.47 3.30
CA ILE A 165 3.10 -3.53 2.27
C ILE A 165 2.03 -4.62 2.46
N SER A 166 1.53 -4.82 3.69
CA SER A 166 0.42 -5.75 3.95
C SER A 166 -0.90 -5.34 3.30
N THR A 167 -1.06 -4.05 2.97
CA THR A 167 -2.25 -3.49 2.31
C THR A 167 -2.16 -3.49 0.79
N LYS A 168 -1.01 -3.87 0.21
CA LYS A 168 -0.68 -3.69 -1.21
C LYS A 168 -1.80 -4.12 -2.16
N ASP A 169 -2.20 -5.39 -2.08
CA ASP A 169 -3.16 -5.97 -3.03
C ASP A 169 -4.52 -5.24 -2.97
N ALA A 170 -4.98 -4.88 -1.77
CA ALA A 170 -6.24 -4.16 -1.55
C ALA A 170 -6.16 -2.71 -2.03
N VAL A 171 -5.09 -1.98 -1.67
CA VAL A 171 -4.90 -0.57 -2.03
C VAL A 171 -4.74 -0.41 -3.54
N GLU A 172 -4.00 -1.29 -4.21
CA GLU A 172 -3.86 -1.27 -5.67
C GLU A 172 -5.21 -1.53 -6.36
N GLU A 173 -6.04 -2.44 -5.84
CA GLU A 173 -7.35 -2.70 -6.43
C GLU A 173 -8.31 -1.50 -6.25
N ILE A 174 -8.34 -0.92 -5.06
CA ILE A 174 -9.12 0.31 -4.78
C ILE A 174 -8.64 1.43 -5.70
N GLY A 175 -7.33 1.58 -5.88
CA GLY A 175 -6.73 2.57 -6.77
C GLY A 175 -7.03 2.38 -8.23
N ARG A 176 -7.07 1.14 -8.75
CA ARG A 176 -7.56 0.88 -10.10
C ARG A 176 -9.02 1.35 -10.26
N GLY A 177 -9.86 1.15 -9.25
CA GLY A 177 -11.23 1.68 -9.23
C GLY A 177 -11.29 3.19 -9.21
N PHE A 178 -10.48 3.82 -8.36
CA PHE A 178 -10.40 5.27 -8.22
C PHE A 178 -9.94 5.97 -9.50
N MET A 179 -8.90 5.46 -10.17
CA MET A 179 -8.40 6.03 -11.43
C MET A 179 -9.43 5.91 -12.56
N ARG A 180 -10.25 4.85 -12.58
CA ARG A 180 -11.34 4.72 -13.56
C ARG A 180 -12.41 5.81 -13.39
N SER A 181 -12.69 6.24 -12.16
CA SER A 181 -13.66 7.30 -11.89
C SER A 181 -13.07 8.71 -11.93
N HIS A 182 -11.75 8.87 -12.06
CA HIS A 182 -11.04 10.15 -12.12
C HIS A 182 -10.08 10.19 -13.33
N PRO A 183 -10.59 10.43 -14.55
CA PRO A 183 -9.76 10.51 -15.74
C PRO A 183 -8.67 11.58 -15.58
N GLY A 184 -7.43 11.26 -15.95
CA GLY A 184 -6.28 12.16 -15.83
C GLY A 184 -5.53 12.08 -14.49
N VAL A 185 -6.04 11.32 -13.51
CA VAL A 185 -5.33 11.05 -12.25
C VAL A 185 -4.48 9.78 -12.35
N THR A 186 -3.24 9.87 -11.88
CA THR A 186 -2.32 8.74 -11.74
C THR A 186 -1.97 8.54 -10.26
N LEU A 187 -2.07 7.31 -9.77
CA LEU A 187 -1.64 6.96 -8.42
C LEU A 187 -0.25 6.32 -8.48
N ARG A 188 0.72 6.88 -7.74
CA ARG A 188 2.03 6.25 -7.51
C ARG A 188 2.09 5.67 -6.11
N TYR A 189 2.60 4.45 -6.00
CA TYR A 189 2.69 3.76 -4.71
C TYR A 189 4.14 3.57 -4.28
N SER A 190 4.41 3.83 -3.00
CA SER A 190 5.58 3.36 -2.29
C SER A 190 5.13 2.35 -1.24
N PHE A 191 5.50 1.08 -1.41
CA PHE A 191 5.17 0.02 -0.45
C PHE A 191 6.41 -0.36 0.37
N GLY A 192 6.23 -0.45 1.69
CA GLY A 192 7.30 -0.81 2.61
C GLY A 192 6.78 -1.14 4.01
N SER A 193 7.69 -1.30 4.98
CA SER A 193 7.27 -1.33 6.38
C SER A 193 6.80 0.07 6.81
N SER A 194 5.79 0.13 7.67
CA SER A 194 5.25 1.44 8.08
C SER A 194 6.28 2.31 8.80
N GLY A 195 7.26 1.73 9.49
CA GLY A 195 8.33 2.49 10.13
C GLY A 195 9.36 3.03 9.15
N GLU A 196 9.73 2.29 8.10
CA GLU A 196 10.59 2.81 7.02
C GLU A 196 9.88 3.94 6.27
N LEU A 197 8.61 3.74 5.90
CA LEU A 197 7.81 4.75 5.22
C LEU A 197 7.61 6.00 6.09
N GLN A 198 7.37 5.80 7.40
CA GLN A 198 7.37 6.89 8.36
C GLN A 198 8.68 7.67 8.26
N GLN A 199 9.84 7.01 8.45
CA GLN A 199 11.17 7.64 8.41
C GLN A 199 11.42 8.40 7.10
N GLN A 200 10.97 7.88 5.96
CA GLN A 200 11.05 8.58 4.68
C GLN A 200 10.23 9.88 4.69
N ILE A 201 9.00 9.85 5.20
CA ILE A 201 8.17 11.05 5.37
C ILE A 201 8.85 12.02 6.35
N GLU A 202 9.46 11.51 7.42
CA GLU A 202 10.19 12.33 8.39
C GLU A 202 11.37 13.07 7.77
N ALA A 203 11.99 12.46 6.76
CA ALA A 203 13.10 13.00 5.98
C ALA A 203 12.66 13.87 4.79
N GLY A 204 11.35 14.09 4.60
CA GLY A 204 10.82 14.97 3.57
C GLY A 204 10.48 14.29 2.24
N ALA A 205 10.21 12.99 2.23
CA ALA A 205 9.69 12.32 1.03
C ALA A 205 8.38 13.00 0.56
N PRO A 206 8.21 13.29 -0.75
CA PRO A 206 7.02 13.93 -1.29
C PRO A 206 5.88 12.90 -1.37
N VAL A 207 5.08 12.83 -0.31
CA VAL A 207 3.98 11.87 -0.16
C VAL A 207 2.69 12.64 0.10
N ASP A 208 1.61 12.27 -0.58
CA ASP A 208 0.30 12.89 -0.41
C ASP A 208 -0.56 12.15 0.63
N LEU A 209 -0.48 10.82 0.65
CA LEU A 209 -1.24 9.97 1.56
C LEU A 209 -0.36 8.90 2.23
N PHE A 210 -0.49 8.74 3.53
CA PHE A 210 0.18 7.67 4.29
C PHE A 210 -0.82 6.67 4.84
N ILE A 211 -0.59 5.38 4.58
CA ILE A 211 -1.36 4.24 5.09
C ILE A 211 -0.43 3.38 5.95
N SER A 212 -0.66 3.33 7.26
CA SER A 212 0.15 2.55 8.21
C SER A 212 -0.54 1.26 8.63
N ALA A 213 0.24 0.26 9.05
CA ALA A 213 -0.24 -0.96 9.70
C ALA A 213 -0.23 -0.87 11.24
N SER A 214 0.07 0.30 11.80
CA SER A 214 0.01 0.56 13.25
C SER A 214 -0.22 2.04 13.54
N GLN A 215 -0.94 2.31 14.64
CA GLN A 215 -1.17 3.64 15.19
C GLN A 215 0.13 4.34 15.58
N ARG A 216 1.12 3.60 16.10
CA ARG A 216 2.36 4.17 16.62
C ARG A 216 3.08 5.05 15.59
N GLN A 217 3.20 4.59 14.35
CA GLN A 217 3.87 5.32 13.26
C GLN A 217 3.06 6.55 12.85
N MET A 218 1.73 6.41 12.77
CA MET A 218 0.85 7.53 12.43
C MET A 218 0.86 8.61 13.51
N ASP A 219 0.82 8.21 14.79
CA ASP A 219 0.86 9.10 15.93
C ASP A 219 2.19 9.86 16.02
N GLU A 220 3.31 9.26 15.61
CA GLU A 220 4.61 9.95 15.54
C GLU A 220 4.60 11.05 14.48
N LEU A 221 4.10 10.77 13.28
CA LEU A 221 3.92 11.81 12.26
C LEU A 221 2.94 12.90 12.72
N ALA A 222 1.89 12.53 13.44
CA ALA A 222 0.93 13.47 14.02
C ALA A 222 1.56 14.36 15.10
N ARG A 223 2.41 13.80 15.97
CA ARG A 223 3.17 14.54 16.99
C ARG A 223 4.13 15.54 16.36
N ARG A 224 4.74 15.16 15.24
CA ARG A 224 5.67 16.02 14.47
C ARG A 224 4.95 17.00 13.53
N GLY A 225 3.62 17.00 13.53
CA GLY A 225 2.80 17.90 12.71
C GLY A 225 2.94 17.65 11.22
N LEU A 226 3.28 16.42 10.80
CA LEU A 226 3.50 16.04 9.40
C LEU A 226 2.24 15.53 8.69
N ILE A 227 1.12 15.38 9.41
CA ILE A 227 -0.18 14.98 8.83
C ILE A 227 -1.23 16.07 9.04
N ARG A 228 -2.23 16.08 8.15
CA ARG A 228 -3.49 16.80 8.34
C ARG A 228 -4.36 16.02 9.31
N ARG A 229 -4.38 16.43 10.58
CA ARG A 229 -4.99 15.66 11.68
C ARG A 229 -6.48 15.37 11.46
N GLU A 230 -7.19 16.29 10.83
CA GLU A 230 -8.60 16.20 10.46
C GLU A 230 -8.89 15.07 9.46
N THR A 231 -7.89 14.63 8.71
CA THR A 231 -7.98 13.53 7.74
C THR A 231 -7.66 12.17 8.36
N HIS A 232 -7.11 12.13 9.58
CA HIS A 232 -6.75 10.87 10.22
C HIS A 232 -7.97 9.98 10.44
N ARG A 233 -7.94 8.76 9.91
CA ARG A 233 -8.99 7.75 10.07
C ARG A 233 -8.37 6.39 10.28
N VAL A 234 -9.04 5.52 11.03
CA VAL A 234 -8.77 4.07 11.00
C VAL A 234 -9.80 3.42 10.09
N PHE A 235 -9.32 2.67 9.10
CA PHE A 235 -10.17 2.10 8.04
C PHE A 235 -10.24 0.57 8.06
N ALA A 236 -9.33 -0.09 8.76
CA ALA A 236 -9.29 -1.55 8.86
C ALA A 236 -8.62 -2.01 10.16
N ARG A 237 -8.88 -3.26 10.52
CA ARG A 237 -8.13 -4.02 11.53
C ARG A 237 -7.70 -5.37 10.96
N ASN A 238 -6.73 -6.00 11.61
CA ASN A 238 -6.19 -7.29 11.19
C ASN A 238 -5.82 -8.15 12.42
N VAL A 239 -5.36 -9.37 12.17
CA VAL A 239 -5.03 -10.36 13.20
C VAL A 239 -3.63 -10.89 12.96
N LEU A 240 -2.85 -10.99 14.03
CA LEU A 240 -1.52 -11.60 14.01
C LEU A 240 -1.66 -13.12 13.94
N THR A 241 -0.83 -13.77 13.15
CA THR A 241 -0.80 -15.22 13.03
C THR A 241 0.63 -15.73 12.89
N VAL A 242 0.85 -16.96 13.36
CA VAL A 242 2.09 -17.70 13.11
C VAL A 242 1.82 -18.66 11.97
N VAL A 243 2.65 -18.59 10.93
CA VAL A 243 2.60 -19.48 9.78
C VAL A 243 3.83 -20.38 9.71
N THR A 244 3.68 -21.53 9.06
CA THR A 244 4.75 -22.47 8.73
C THR A 244 4.71 -22.80 7.24
N PRO A 245 5.79 -23.36 6.64
CA PRO A 245 5.73 -23.87 5.27
C PRO A 245 4.58 -24.87 5.11
N ALA A 246 3.91 -24.88 3.95
CA ALA A 246 2.72 -25.72 3.75
C ALA A 246 2.98 -27.22 4.01
N ASP A 247 4.17 -27.71 3.66
CA ASP A 247 4.65 -29.08 3.80
C ASP A 247 5.38 -29.36 5.13
N SER A 248 5.45 -28.38 6.04
CA SER A 248 6.13 -28.55 7.33
C SER A 248 5.54 -29.73 8.12
N ARG A 249 6.37 -30.44 8.88
CA ARG A 249 5.93 -31.52 9.79
C ARG A 249 5.80 -31.05 11.25
N LEU A 250 6.04 -29.77 11.50
CA LEU A 250 5.94 -29.19 12.83
C LEU A 250 4.47 -28.98 13.23
N GLU A 251 4.13 -29.44 14.43
CA GLU A 251 2.79 -29.34 15.02
C GLU A 251 2.76 -28.20 16.04
N LEU A 252 2.87 -26.96 15.56
CA LEU A 252 2.81 -25.77 16.41
C LEU A 252 1.35 -25.39 16.67
N ARG A 253 0.88 -25.53 17.91
CA ARG A 253 -0.53 -25.27 18.28
C ARG A 253 -0.69 -24.09 19.23
N ARG A 254 0.38 -23.71 19.92
CA ARG A 254 0.40 -22.63 20.91
C ARG A 254 1.77 -21.96 20.97
N PRO A 255 1.86 -20.74 21.54
CA PRO A 255 3.12 -19.99 21.59
C PRO A 255 4.30 -20.73 22.24
N THR A 256 4.06 -21.57 23.26
CA THR A 256 5.13 -22.31 23.95
C THR A 256 5.80 -23.37 23.07
N ASP A 257 5.12 -23.86 22.03
CA ASP A 257 5.68 -24.87 21.12
C ASP A 257 6.82 -24.28 20.27
N LEU A 258 6.92 -22.94 20.20
CA LEU A 258 8.05 -22.25 19.56
C LEU A 258 9.41 -22.51 20.26
N LEU A 259 9.40 -22.99 21.50
CA LEU A 259 10.61 -23.33 22.26
C LEU A 259 11.10 -24.76 21.99
N GLU A 260 10.31 -25.59 21.30
CA GLU A 260 10.65 -26.99 21.06
C GLU A 260 12.00 -27.14 20.34
N ALA A 261 12.72 -28.21 20.64
CA ALA A 261 14.06 -28.44 20.11
C ALA A 261 14.06 -28.67 18.58
N GLY A 262 12.94 -29.13 18.01
CA GLY A 262 12.79 -29.36 16.58
C GLY A 262 12.60 -28.08 15.75
N LEU A 263 12.43 -26.92 16.37
CA LEU A 263 12.27 -25.65 15.67
C LEU A 263 13.61 -24.91 15.57
N GLY A 264 14.10 -24.72 14.35
CA GLY A 264 15.36 -24.03 14.05
C GLY A 264 15.23 -22.51 14.10
N ARG A 265 14.63 -21.90 13.07
CA ARG A 265 14.56 -20.44 12.90
C ARG A 265 13.13 -19.93 12.80
N ILE A 266 12.89 -18.76 13.40
CA ILE A 266 11.62 -18.03 13.32
C ILE A 266 11.89 -16.70 12.64
N VAL A 267 11.08 -16.31 11.66
CA VAL A 267 11.13 -14.95 11.13
C VAL A 267 10.12 -14.03 11.82
N VAL A 268 10.59 -12.84 12.19
CA VAL A 268 9.77 -11.76 12.74
C VAL A 268 10.14 -10.48 11.99
N GLY A 269 9.18 -9.62 11.65
CA GLY A 269 9.52 -8.28 11.16
C GLY A 269 10.41 -7.56 12.17
N ASN A 270 11.38 -6.74 11.75
CA ASN A 270 12.21 -5.98 12.68
C ASN A 270 11.32 -5.08 13.56
N PRO A 271 11.21 -5.30 14.89
CA PRO A 271 10.26 -4.55 15.74
C PRO A 271 10.54 -3.04 15.79
N LYS A 272 11.74 -2.60 15.36
CA LYS A 272 12.06 -1.17 15.27
C LYS A 272 11.31 -0.47 14.14
N THR A 273 11.01 -1.18 13.04
CA THR A 273 10.44 -0.58 11.81
C THR A 273 9.16 -1.27 11.33
N VAL A 274 8.96 -2.55 11.62
CA VAL A 274 7.86 -3.36 11.09
C VAL A 274 6.76 -3.53 12.12
N PRO A 275 5.52 -3.04 11.87
CA PRO A 275 4.39 -3.23 12.79
C PRO A 275 4.10 -4.70 13.13
N ALA A 276 4.11 -5.63 12.16
CA ALA A 276 3.93 -7.06 12.45
C ALA A 276 4.98 -7.58 13.45
N GLY A 277 6.21 -7.07 13.34
CA GLY A 277 7.29 -7.32 14.29
C GLY A 277 7.07 -6.72 15.67
N GLN A 278 6.50 -5.51 15.73
CA GLN A 278 6.12 -4.85 16.99
C GLN A 278 5.08 -5.68 17.73
N TYR A 279 4.00 -6.07 17.07
CA TYR A 279 2.94 -6.90 17.66
C TYR A 279 3.42 -8.30 18.05
N ALA A 280 4.28 -8.91 17.24
CA ALA A 280 4.91 -10.19 17.59
C ALA A 280 5.80 -10.05 18.84
N ALA A 281 6.61 -9.00 18.93
CA ALA A 281 7.45 -8.74 20.08
C ALA A 281 6.65 -8.40 21.35
N GLU A 282 5.55 -7.66 21.22
CA GLU A 282 4.59 -7.42 22.32
C GLU A 282 4.02 -8.73 22.84
N SER A 283 3.48 -9.56 21.95
CA SER A 283 2.90 -10.87 22.28
C SER A 283 3.90 -11.79 22.97
N LEU A 284 5.09 -11.95 22.38
CA LEU A 284 6.13 -12.81 22.92
C LEU A 284 6.68 -12.30 24.27
N ARG A 285 6.73 -10.98 24.49
CA ARG A 285 7.12 -10.42 25.80
C ARG A 285 6.05 -10.62 26.86
N ALA A 286 4.78 -10.39 26.53
CA ALA A 286 3.66 -10.65 27.42
C ALA A 286 3.62 -12.12 27.88
N LEU A 287 4.07 -13.04 27.02
CA LEU A 287 4.15 -14.48 27.30
C LEU A 287 5.48 -14.93 27.92
N GLY A 288 6.46 -14.04 28.13
CA GLY A 288 7.78 -14.39 28.67
C GLY A 288 8.62 -15.29 27.75
N LEU A 289 8.38 -15.22 26.43
CA LEU A 289 9.02 -16.03 25.40
C LEU A 289 10.08 -15.26 24.59
N TRP A 290 9.99 -13.93 24.54
CA TRP A 290 10.84 -13.09 23.68
C TRP A 290 12.34 -13.37 23.84
N ASP A 291 12.86 -13.29 25.07
CA ASP A 291 14.31 -13.43 25.32
C ASP A 291 14.80 -14.86 25.01
N LYS A 292 13.94 -15.86 25.23
CA LYS A 292 14.25 -17.28 24.96
C LYS A 292 14.32 -17.57 23.45
N LEU A 293 13.48 -16.88 22.67
CA LEU A 293 13.41 -17.06 21.22
C LEU A 293 14.40 -16.18 20.46
N GLN A 294 14.91 -15.11 21.07
CA GLN A 294 15.77 -14.13 20.41
C GLN A 294 16.97 -14.72 19.65
N PRO A 295 17.67 -15.77 20.15
CA PRO A 295 18.75 -16.42 19.40
C PRO A 295 18.30 -17.13 18.10
N ARG A 296 17.01 -17.46 17.98
CA ARG A 296 16.40 -18.16 16.82
C ARG A 296 15.66 -17.21 15.87
N ILE A 297 15.53 -15.93 16.24
CA ILE A 297 14.79 -14.95 15.45
C ILE A 297 15.67 -14.39 14.32
N VAL A 298 15.14 -14.47 13.10
CA VAL A 298 15.61 -13.73 11.93
C VAL A 298 14.72 -12.52 11.75
N PHE A 299 15.32 -11.34 11.62
CA PHE A 299 14.56 -10.11 11.37
C PHE A 299 14.36 -9.86 9.87
N ALA A 300 13.12 -9.61 9.48
CA ALA A 300 12.76 -9.17 8.14
C ALA A 300 12.52 -7.64 8.09
N GLU A 301 12.81 -7.02 6.97
CA GLU A 301 12.60 -5.61 6.66
C GLU A 301 11.10 -5.27 6.54
N ASN A 302 10.26 -6.23 6.17
CA ASN A 302 8.80 -6.07 6.18
C ASN A 302 8.07 -7.42 6.30
N VAL A 303 6.76 -7.37 6.54
CA VAL A 303 5.95 -8.58 6.80
C VAL A 303 5.81 -9.50 5.58
N ARG A 304 5.86 -8.98 4.35
CA ARG A 304 5.82 -9.81 3.14
C ARG A 304 7.15 -10.50 2.86
N GLN A 305 8.28 -9.88 3.22
CA GLN A 305 9.56 -10.57 3.23
C GLN A 305 9.59 -11.69 4.28
N ALA A 306 9.03 -11.45 5.48
CA ALA A 306 8.87 -12.50 6.48
C ALA A 306 8.03 -13.68 5.95
N LEU A 307 6.89 -13.38 5.32
CA LEU A 307 6.05 -14.39 4.66
C LEU A 307 6.82 -15.15 3.58
N ASP A 308 7.61 -14.45 2.77
CA ASP A 308 8.40 -15.06 1.70
C ASP A 308 9.43 -16.07 2.25
N TYR A 309 10.14 -15.75 3.33
CA TYR A 309 11.08 -16.69 3.97
C TYR A 309 10.38 -17.98 4.42
N VAL A 310 9.20 -17.88 5.02
CA VAL A 310 8.40 -19.06 5.41
C VAL A 310 7.95 -19.83 4.16
N SER A 311 7.45 -19.13 3.14
CA SER A 311 6.92 -19.77 1.93
C SER A 311 7.98 -20.56 1.13
N ARG A 312 9.25 -20.20 1.31
CA ARG A 312 10.42 -20.85 0.67
C ARG A 312 11.07 -21.90 1.57
N GLY A 313 10.60 -22.07 2.80
CA GLY A 313 11.19 -22.99 3.77
C GLY A 313 12.57 -22.56 4.28
N GLU A 314 12.93 -21.28 4.18
CA GLU A 314 14.21 -20.74 4.69
C GLU A 314 14.23 -20.66 6.22
N VAL A 315 13.04 -20.61 6.82
CA VAL A 315 12.74 -20.61 8.26
C VAL A 315 11.54 -21.50 8.52
N ASP A 316 11.43 -21.99 9.75
CA ASP A 316 10.43 -23.00 10.14
C ASP A 316 9.07 -22.39 10.45
N ALA A 317 9.06 -21.16 10.96
CA ALA A 317 7.86 -20.42 11.31
C ALA A 317 8.06 -18.91 11.13
N GLY A 318 6.96 -18.17 11.01
CA GLY A 318 7.02 -16.71 10.94
C GLY A 318 5.76 -16.02 11.45
N PHE A 319 5.95 -14.83 12.03
CA PHE A 319 4.86 -13.96 12.47
C PHE A 319 4.44 -13.03 11.33
N VAL A 320 3.20 -13.16 10.88
CA VAL A 320 2.61 -12.38 9.79
C VAL A 320 1.17 -11.99 10.11
N TYR A 321 0.51 -11.25 9.23
CA TYR A 321 -0.93 -11.03 9.34
C TYR A 321 -1.73 -12.12 8.60
N THR A 322 -2.95 -12.40 9.08
CA THR A 322 -3.85 -13.37 8.43
C THR A 322 -4.13 -13.02 6.96
N THR A 323 -4.26 -11.73 6.64
CA THR A 323 -4.43 -11.25 5.25
C THR A 323 -3.20 -11.52 4.38
N ASP A 324 -1.99 -11.44 4.96
CA ASP A 324 -0.75 -11.72 4.22
C ASP A 324 -0.64 -13.21 3.92
N ALA A 325 -0.89 -14.06 4.91
CA ALA A 325 -0.90 -15.51 4.74
C ALA A 325 -1.86 -15.96 3.63
N ALA A 326 -3.03 -15.33 3.52
CA ALA A 326 -4.01 -15.59 2.47
C ALA A 326 -3.50 -15.31 1.04
N THR A 327 -2.44 -14.52 0.87
CA THR A 327 -1.84 -14.21 -0.45
C THR A 327 -0.88 -15.27 -0.97
N ARG A 328 -0.63 -16.31 -0.18
CA ARG A 328 0.28 -17.43 -0.52
C ARG A 328 -0.45 -18.78 -0.35
N PRO A 329 -1.59 -18.99 -1.03
CA PRO A 329 -2.36 -20.22 -0.90
C PRO A 329 -1.49 -21.42 -1.30
N GLY A 330 -1.53 -22.49 -0.48
CA GLY A 330 -0.78 -23.72 -0.71
C GLY A 330 0.74 -23.62 -0.50
N ARG A 331 1.27 -22.45 -0.13
CA ARG A 331 2.71 -22.25 0.16
C ARG A 331 3.01 -22.13 1.65
N VAL A 332 2.07 -21.62 2.41
CA VAL A 332 2.13 -21.55 3.88
C VAL A 332 0.85 -22.11 4.47
N ARG A 333 0.91 -22.52 5.74
CA ARG A 333 -0.27 -22.81 6.55
C ARG A 333 -0.23 -22.01 7.84
N GLU A 334 -1.40 -21.60 8.32
CA GLU A 334 -1.57 -21.06 9.67
C GLU A 334 -1.34 -22.17 10.69
N ALA A 335 -0.45 -21.92 11.65
CA ALA A 335 -0.17 -22.83 12.76
C ALA A 335 -1.06 -22.49 13.96
N PHE A 336 -0.94 -21.26 14.46
CA PHE A 336 -1.79 -20.74 15.52
C PHE A 336 -1.84 -19.21 15.47
N ARG A 337 -2.82 -18.62 16.15
CA ARG A 337 -2.92 -17.17 16.37
C ARG A 337 -2.58 -16.85 17.81
N PRO A 338 -1.63 -15.94 18.09
CA PRO A 338 -1.40 -15.49 19.46
C PRO A 338 -2.66 -14.83 20.04
N ALA A 339 -2.90 -15.01 21.34
CA ALA A 339 -4.10 -14.48 22.00
C ALA A 339 -4.15 -12.95 21.91
N GLN A 340 -5.32 -12.38 21.61
CA GLN A 340 -5.47 -10.94 21.31
C GLN A 340 -5.20 -10.02 22.51
N ASP A 341 -5.20 -10.55 23.73
CA ASP A 341 -4.83 -9.83 24.95
C ASP A 341 -3.32 -9.73 25.18
N THR A 342 -2.51 -10.39 24.35
CA THR A 342 -1.04 -10.36 24.44
C THR A 342 -0.39 -9.23 23.63
N TYR A 343 -1.14 -8.52 22.79
CA TYR A 343 -0.66 -7.39 21.98
C TYR A 343 -1.78 -6.35 21.77
N GLY A 344 -1.42 -5.12 21.41
CA GLY A 344 -2.41 -4.08 21.11
C GLY A 344 -3.26 -4.39 19.86
N PRO A 345 -4.45 -3.81 19.69
CA PRO A 345 -5.24 -4.02 18.48
C PRO A 345 -4.47 -3.57 17.23
N ILE A 346 -4.45 -4.42 16.20
CA ILE A 346 -3.80 -4.12 14.93
C ILE A 346 -4.75 -3.29 14.09
N LEU A 347 -4.54 -1.98 14.14
CA LEU A 347 -5.35 -0.99 13.45
C LEU A 347 -4.55 -0.34 12.32
N TYR A 348 -5.22 -0.12 11.19
CA TYR A 348 -4.65 0.51 10.01
C TYR A 348 -5.15 1.94 9.89
N PRO A 349 -4.37 2.94 10.34
CA PRO A 349 -4.70 4.33 10.13
C PRO A 349 -4.24 4.83 8.75
N VAL A 350 -4.96 5.84 8.26
CA VAL A 350 -4.66 6.58 7.04
C VAL A 350 -4.78 8.08 7.34
N ALA A 351 -3.91 8.89 6.75
CA ALA A 351 -3.99 10.35 6.80
C ALA A 351 -3.31 10.98 5.59
N VAL A 352 -3.78 12.16 5.20
CA VAL A 352 -3.15 13.03 4.20
C VAL A 352 -2.00 13.77 4.87
N LEU A 353 -0.86 13.87 4.17
CA LEU A 353 0.30 14.57 4.70
C LEU A 353 0.07 16.09 4.66
N ARG A 354 0.70 16.80 5.61
CA ARG A 354 0.59 18.26 5.70
C ARG A 354 0.98 18.93 4.39
N ASP A 355 2.11 18.52 3.83
CA ASP A 355 2.74 19.10 2.65
C ASP A 355 2.39 18.34 1.35
N ALA A 356 1.25 17.63 1.34
CA ALA A 356 0.75 16.95 0.14
C ALA A 356 0.64 17.93 -1.05
N GLY A 357 1.14 17.51 -2.21
CA GLY A 357 1.06 18.25 -3.46
C GLY A 357 -0.34 18.21 -4.09
N GLU A 358 -1.07 17.10 -3.91
CA GLU A 358 -2.43 16.90 -4.41
C GLU A 358 -3.41 16.54 -3.27
N PRO A 359 -3.61 17.42 -2.26
CA PRO A 359 -4.34 17.07 -1.05
C PRO A 359 -5.81 16.74 -1.29
N ALA A 360 -6.49 17.44 -2.21
CA ALA A 360 -7.90 17.18 -2.50
C ALA A 360 -8.10 15.79 -3.12
N LEU A 361 -7.19 15.35 -4.00
CA LEU A 361 -7.24 14.01 -4.57
C LEU A 361 -6.84 12.93 -3.55
N ALA A 362 -5.89 13.22 -2.67
CA ALA A 362 -5.52 12.34 -1.58
C ALA A 362 -6.68 12.11 -0.60
N GLU A 363 -7.41 13.18 -0.23
CA GLU A 363 -8.64 13.10 0.57
C GLU A 363 -9.73 12.32 -0.16
N ALA A 364 -9.93 12.54 -1.47
CA ALA A 364 -10.89 11.76 -2.25
C ALA A 364 -10.55 10.27 -2.31
N PHE A 365 -9.25 9.92 -2.41
CA PHE A 365 -8.82 8.52 -2.35
C PHE A 365 -9.03 7.93 -0.94
N LEU A 366 -8.74 8.70 0.11
CA LEU A 366 -9.00 8.30 1.50
C LEU A 366 -10.50 8.01 1.70
N ASP A 367 -11.37 8.88 1.21
CA ASP A 367 -12.82 8.69 1.27
C ASP A 367 -13.26 7.44 0.51
N ARG A 368 -12.66 7.16 -0.66
CA ARG A 368 -12.89 5.91 -1.40
C ARG A 368 -12.44 4.68 -0.61
N LEU A 369 -11.31 4.75 0.10
CA LEU A 369 -10.76 3.68 0.93
C LEU A 369 -11.66 3.37 2.14
N VAL A 370 -12.16 4.41 2.81
CA VAL A 370 -13.04 4.30 3.99
C VAL A 370 -14.49 4.02 3.60
N GLY A 371 -14.90 4.42 2.39
CA GLY A 371 -16.25 4.28 1.87
C GLY A 371 -16.65 2.83 1.51
N PRO A 372 -17.94 2.62 1.14
CA PRO A 372 -18.50 1.28 0.94
C PRO A 372 -17.74 0.42 -0.07
N GLU A 373 -17.28 1.01 -1.17
CA GLU A 373 -16.54 0.29 -2.21
C GLU A 373 -15.16 -0.16 -1.72
N GLY A 374 -14.41 0.71 -1.04
CA GLY A 374 -13.13 0.36 -0.43
C GLY A 374 -13.28 -0.72 0.64
N GLN A 375 -14.29 -0.59 1.51
CA GLN A 375 -14.59 -1.58 2.54
C GLN A 375 -15.00 -2.95 1.96
N ALA A 376 -15.70 -2.98 0.83
CA ALA A 376 -16.02 -4.23 0.14
C ALA A 376 -14.77 -4.93 -0.40
N VAL A 377 -13.82 -4.17 -0.97
CA VAL A 377 -12.53 -4.72 -1.43
C VAL A 377 -11.70 -5.22 -0.23
N LEU A 378 -11.56 -4.41 0.82
CA LEU A 378 -10.83 -4.79 2.04
C LEU A 378 -11.36 -6.10 2.65
N LYS A 379 -12.69 -6.24 2.75
CA LYS A 379 -13.33 -7.45 3.25
C LYS A 379 -12.97 -8.69 2.41
N ARG A 380 -12.91 -8.57 1.08
CA ARG A 380 -12.51 -9.67 0.20
C ARG A 380 -11.06 -10.11 0.41
N PHE A 381 -10.18 -9.17 0.76
CA PHE A 381 -8.78 -9.46 1.12
C PHE A 381 -8.62 -9.92 2.58
N GLY A 382 -9.71 -10.06 3.35
CA GLY A 382 -9.70 -10.56 4.72
C GLY A 382 -9.45 -9.51 5.79
N PHE A 383 -9.38 -8.22 5.43
CA PHE A 383 -9.34 -7.16 6.43
C PHE A 383 -10.70 -7.06 7.15
N GLU A 384 -10.63 -6.80 8.44
CA GLU A 384 -11.81 -6.63 9.27
C GLU A 384 -12.14 -5.13 9.44
N PRO A 385 -13.42 -4.76 9.62
CA PRO A 385 -13.78 -3.38 9.85
C PRO A 385 -13.20 -2.86 11.18
N PRO A 386 -12.82 -1.58 11.25
CA PRO A 386 -12.30 -0.98 12.47
C PRO A 386 -13.39 -0.95 13.56
N PRO A 387 -13.01 -1.08 14.84
CA PRO A 387 -13.93 -0.88 15.96
C PRO A 387 -14.61 0.49 15.87
N ALA A 388 -15.90 0.59 16.23
CA ALA A 388 -16.64 1.85 16.12
C ALA A 388 -15.95 3.03 16.82
N ALA A 389 -15.32 2.77 17.97
CA ALA A 389 -14.59 3.78 18.75
C ALA A 389 -13.28 4.27 18.12
N ALA A 390 -12.72 3.54 17.14
CA ALA A 390 -11.42 3.86 16.54
C ALA A 390 -11.54 4.58 15.18
N ARG A 391 -12.75 4.82 14.65
CA ARG A 391 -12.96 5.30 13.28
C ARG A 391 -12.57 6.77 13.03
N ARG A 392 -12.31 7.56 14.07
CA ARG A 392 -12.06 9.01 13.98
C ARG A 392 -10.81 9.41 14.74
#